data_AF-A0A2D1ISJ0-F1
#
_entry.id   AF-A0A2D1ISJ0-F1
#
_cell.length_a   1.000
_cell.length_b   1.000
_cell.length_c   1.000
_cell.angle_alpha   90.00
_cell.angle_beta   90.00
_cell.angle_gamma   90.00
#
_symmetry.space_group_name_H-M   'P 1'
#
loop_
_entity.id
_entity.type
_entity.pdbx_description
1 polymer ?
#
loop_
_entity_poly.entity_id
_entity_poly.type
_entity_poly.pdbx_seq_one_letter_code
_entity_poly.pdbx_strand_id
1 'polypeptide(L)' 'MEDIQALYDEFEEFCTKYCGLTFDEFSIYQRKKLGHYFDARDEYFKLWLNAKHVYSKDAGNATSYLP' A
#
# COMPACT_ATOMS: atom_id res chain seq x y z
N MET A 1 -2.88 -11.76 -11.66
CA MET A 1 -2.14 -11.91 -10.40
C MET A 1 -1.45 -10.57 -10.20
N GLU A 2 -1.92 -9.76 -9.25
CA GLU A 2 -1.29 -8.45 -8.99
C GLU A 2 0.13 -8.69 -8.48
N ASP A 3 1.07 -7.87 -8.94
CA ASP A 3 2.46 -7.94 -8.52
C ASP A 3 2.57 -7.40 -7.10
N ILE A 4 2.92 -8.27 -6.15
CA ILE A 4 3.05 -7.92 -4.74
C ILE A 4 4.12 -6.83 -4.54
N GLN A 5 5.15 -6.77 -5.38
CA GLN A 5 6.17 -5.73 -5.32
C GLN A 5 5.61 -4.37 -5.72
N ALA A 6 4.74 -4.33 -6.74
CA ALA A 6 4.06 -3.11 -7.14
C ALA A 6 3.11 -2.60 -6.03
N LEU A 7 2.43 -3.52 -5.34
CA LEU A 7 1.57 -3.14 -4.20
C LEU A 7 2.38 -2.55 -3.04
N TYR A 8 3.55 -3.10 -2.73
CA TYR A 8 4.44 -2.52 -1.72
C TYR A 8 4.98 -1.15 -2.13
N ASP A 9 5.37 -0.98 -3.39
CA ASP A 9 5.84 0.30 -3.90
C ASP A 9 4.73 1.38 -3.81
N GLU A 10 3.49 1.04 -4.14
CA GLU A 10 2.34 1.95 -3.98
C GLU A 10 2.01 2.25 -2.50
N PHE A 11 2.12 1.24 -1.63
CA PHE A 11 1.98 1.43 -0.18
C PHE A 11 3.03 2.41 0.37
N GLU A 12 4.27 2.29 -0.06
CA GLU A 12 5.36 3.18 0.35
C GLU A 12 5.12 4.62 -0.10
N GLU A 13 4.69 4.81 -1.36
CA GLU A 13 4.29 6.11 -1.87
C GLU A 13 3.11 6.70 -1.07
N PHE A 14 2.09 5.89 -0.79
CA PHE A 14 0.93 6.30 0.02
C PHE A 14 1.35 6.75 1.41
N CYS A 15 2.15 5.95 2.12
CA CYS A 15 2.62 6.25 3.46
C CYS A 15 3.54 7.47 3.50
N THR A 16 4.40 7.64 2.48
CA THR A 16 5.25 8.83 2.34
C THR A 16 4.41 10.08 2.12
N LYS A 17 3.41 10.00 1.23
CA LYS A 17 2.60 11.16 0.82
C LYS A 17 1.59 11.61 1.87
N TYR A 18 0.92 10.68 2.54
CA TYR A 18 -0.22 10.99 3.41
C TYR A 18 0.02 10.74 4.90
N CYS A 19 1.00 9.92 5.26
CA CYS A 19 1.29 9.57 6.66
C CYS A 19 2.61 10.18 7.17
N GLY A 20 3.42 10.79 6.29
CA GLY A 20 4.74 11.33 6.64
C GLY A 20 5.76 10.25 7.04
N LEU A 21 5.52 8.99 6.66
CA LEU A 21 6.42 7.87 6.94
C LEU A 21 7.48 7.79 5.84
N THR A 22 8.75 7.83 6.21
CA THR A 22 9.86 7.65 5.29
C THR A 22 10.40 6.22 5.35
N PHE A 23 10.65 5.63 4.19
CA PHE A 23 11.28 4.30 4.07
C PHE A 23 12.70 4.48 3.56
N ASP A 24 13.68 3.95 4.30
CA ASP A 24 15.07 4.00 3.88
C ASP A 24 15.35 2.99 2.75
N GLU A 25 16.32 3.31 1.89
CA GLU A 25 16.66 2.48 0.72
C GLU A 25 17.06 1.05 1.09
N PHE A 26 17.66 0.84 2.28
CA PHE A 26 18.07 -0.48 2.72
C PHE A 26 16.86 -1.34 3.12
N SER A 27 15.90 -0.78 3.86
CA SER A 27 14.62 -1.43 4.18
C SER A 27 13.86 -1.81 2.90
N ILE A 28 13.79 -0.89 1.93
CA ILE A 28 13.16 -1.13 0.62
C ILE A 28 13.88 -2.27 -0.11
N TYR A 29 15.21 -2.25 -0.16
CA TYR A 29 16.00 -3.29 -0.79
C TYR A 29 15.78 -4.68 -0.16
N GLN A 30 15.81 -4.77 1.17
CA GLN A 30 15.55 -6.01 1.90
C GLN A 30 14.12 -6.50 1.62
N ARG A 31 13.13 -5.62 1.64
CA ARG A 31 11.74 -5.95 1.31
C ARG A 31 11.58 -6.43 -0.14
N LYS A 32 12.23 -5.80 -1.12
CA LYS A 32 12.19 -6.26 -2.52
C LYS A 32 12.81 -7.65 -2.69
N LYS A 33 13.88 -7.92 -1.94
CA LYS A 33 14.59 -9.21 -1.97
C LYS A 33 13.83 -10.33 -1.25
N LEU A 34 13.22 -10.04 -0.10
CA LEU A 34 12.62 -11.03 0.80
C LEU A 34 11.09 -11.10 0.69
N GLY A 35 10.46 -10.09 0.09
CA GLY A 35 9.01 -10.00 -0.13
C GLY A 35 8.23 -9.33 1.00
N HIS A 36 8.89 -8.84 2.06
CA HIS A 36 8.24 -8.19 3.22
C HIS A 36 9.26 -7.49 4.15
N TYR A 37 8.78 -6.76 5.15
CA TYR A 37 9.58 -5.92 6.07
C TYR A 37 10.03 -6.61 7.38
N PHE A 38 9.38 -7.72 7.78
CA PHE A 38 9.63 -8.45 9.04
C PHE A 38 9.42 -7.62 10.32
N ASP A 39 8.61 -6.57 10.23
CA ASP A 39 8.25 -5.71 11.35
C ASP A 39 6.80 -5.22 11.25
N ALA A 40 6.42 -4.24 12.06
CA ALA A 40 5.06 -3.71 12.11
C ALA A 40 4.55 -3.17 10.75
N ARG A 41 5.45 -2.83 9.81
CA ARG A 41 5.08 -2.35 8.47
C ARG A 41 4.36 -3.41 7.64
N ASP A 42 4.61 -4.70 7.90
CA ASP A 42 3.87 -5.79 7.25
C ASP A 42 2.39 -5.80 7.65
N GLU A 43 2.09 -5.49 8.92
CA GLU A 43 0.71 -5.35 9.39
C GLU A 43 0.07 -4.07 8.86
N TYR A 44 0.81 -2.98 8.77
CA TYR A 44 0.34 -1.75 8.12
C TYR A 44 0.02 -1.98 6.64
N PHE A 45 0.86 -2.73 5.93
CA PHE A 45 0.61 -3.10 4.55
C PHE A 45 -0.68 -3.92 4.40
N LYS A 46 -0.92 -4.93 5.25
CA LYS A 46 -2.17 -5.70 5.24
C LYS A 46 -3.40 -4.83 5.50
N LEU A 47 -3.33 -3.92 6.47
CA LEU A 47 -4.41 -2.99 6.78
C LEU A 47 -4.71 -2.05 5.60
N TRP A 48 -3.66 -1.45 5.03
CA TRP A 48 -3.76 -0.59 3.86
C TRP A 48 -4.34 -1.34 2.65
N LEU A 49 -3.86 -2.56 2.40
CA LEU A 49 -4.32 -3.38 1.27
C LEU A 49 -5.80 -3.76 1.41
N ASN A 50 -6.24 -4.10 2.62
CA ASN A 50 -7.65 -4.37 2.91
C ASN A 50 -8.51 -3.11 2.72
N ALA A 51 -8.06 -1.97 3.24
CA ALA A 51 -8.77 -0.70 3.07
C ALA A 51 -8.87 -0.32 1.58
N LYS A 52 -7.76 -0.43 0.83
CA LYS A 52 -7.73 -0.24 -0.62
C LYS A 52 -8.74 -1.16 -1.31
N HIS A 53 -8.77 -2.46 -1.00
CA HIS A 53 -9.73 -3.38 -1.59
C HIS A 53 -11.20 -3.04 -1.30
N VAL A 54 -11.50 -2.59 -0.08
CA VAL A 54 -12.86 -2.19 0.32
C VAL A 54 -13.26 -0.91 -0.41
N TYR A 55 -12.44 0.14 -0.36
CA TYR A 55 -12.80 1.46 -0.88
C TYR A 55 -12.56 1.63 -2.38
N SER A 56 -11.67 0.86 -3.01
CA SER A 56 -11.47 0.90 -4.46
C SER A 56 -12.62 0.22 -5.23
N LYS A 57 -13.40 -0.68 -4.62
CA LYS A 57 -14.64 -1.20 -5.22
C LYS A 57 -15.73 -0.13 -5.36
N ASP A 58 -15.75 0.84 -4.44
CA ASP A 58 -16.71 1.95 -4.46
C ASP A 58 -16.27 3.14 -5.32
N ALA A 59 -15.00 3.25 -5.71
CA ALA A 59 -14.55 4.31 -6.62
C ALA A 59 -15.25 4.24 -8.00
N GLY A 60 -15.67 3.05 -8.44
CA GLY A 60 -16.50 2.86 -9.64
C GLY A 60 -18.00 3.13 -9.42
N ASN A 61 -18.45 3.27 -8.17
CA ASN A 61 -19.85 3.48 -7.79
C ASN A 61 -20.11 4.89 -7.21
N ALA A 62 -19.06 5.62 -6.85
CA ALA A 62 -19.12 6.97 -6.30
C ALA A 62 -19.38 8.07 -7.35
N THR A 63 -19.19 7.78 -8.64
CA THR A 63 -19.60 8.70 -9.73
C THR A 63 -21.08 8.58 -10.10
N SER A 64 -21.81 7.61 -9.55
CA SER A 64 -23.25 7.42 -9.78
C SER A 64 -24.15 8.43 -9.05
N TYR A 65 -23.58 9.24 -8.13
CA TYR A 65 -24.34 10.13 -7.24
C TYR A 65 -23.86 11.59 -7.28
N LEU A 66 -23.19 12.02 -8.36
CA LEU A 66 -23.08 13.44 -8.65
C LEU A 66 -24.30 13.84 -9.51
N PRO A 67 -25.21 14.69 -8.99
CA PRO A 67 -26.29 15.27 -9.79
C PRO A 67 -25.77 16.20 -10.90
#